data_AF-A0A5D3J6T3-F1
#
_entry.id   AF-A0A5D3J6T3-F1
#
_cell.length_a   1.000
_cell.length_b   1.000
_cell.length_c   1.000
_cell.angle_alpha   90.00
_cell.angle_beta   90.00
_cell.angle_gamma   90.00
#
_symmetry.space_group_name_H-M   'P 1'
#
loop_
_entity.id
_entity.type
_entity.pdbx_description
1 polymer ?
#
loop_
_entity_poly.entity_id
_entity_poly.type
_entity_poly.pdbx_seq_one_letter_code
_entity_poly.pdbx_strand_id
1 'polypeptide(L)'
;EMTQLELWGCPWSRRPDGSVNVRRFGGMKIERTWFAADKTGFHMLHTLFQTSLQFPQIQRFDEHFVLDILVDDCHVRGLVAMNMMEGTLVQIRANAVVMATGGAGRVYRYNTNGGIVTGDGMGMALSHGVPLRDMEFVQY
;
A
#
# COMPACT_ATOMS: atom_id res chain seq x y z
N GLU A 1 8.39 14.77 0.85
CA GLU A 1 7.84 13.60 0.13
C GLU A 1 7.03 13.99 -1.11
N MET A 2 6.00 14.85 -1.03
CA MET A 2 5.20 15.22 -2.22
C MET A 2 6.01 15.91 -3.34
N THR A 3 6.97 16.76 -2.98
CA THR A 3 7.94 17.35 -3.93
C THR A 3 8.87 16.28 -4.52
N GLN A 4 9.18 15.20 -3.80
CA GLN A 4 9.98 14.11 -4.36
C GLN A 4 9.21 13.35 -5.43
N LEU A 5 7.91 13.11 -5.22
CA LEU A 5 7.02 12.54 -6.24
C LEU A 5 6.95 13.44 -7.49
N GLU A 6 6.98 14.76 -7.32
CA GLU A 6 7.09 15.71 -8.44
C GLU A 6 8.39 15.51 -9.22
N LEU A 7 9.52 15.40 -8.53
CA LEU A 7 10.84 15.13 -9.14
C LEU A 7 10.89 13.77 -9.83
N TRP A 8 10.15 12.78 -9.34
CA TRP A 8 9.98 11.47 -9.99
C TRP A 8 8.98 11.48 -11.16
N GLY A 9 8.32 12.61 -11.42
CA GLY A 9 7.45 12.81 -12.58
C GLY A 9 5.96 12.69 -12.32
N CYS A 10 5.50 12.69 -11.06
CA CYS A 10 4.07 12.74 -10.73
C CYS A 10 3.47 14.08 -11.20
N PRO A 11 2.45 14.07 -12.08
CA PRO A 11 1.93 15.27 -12.73
C PRO A 11 0.93 16.02 -11.83
N TRP A 12 1.44 16.68 -10.78
CA TRP A 12 0.61 17.54 -9.94
C TRP A 12 -0.06 18.65 -10.76
N SER A 13 -1.34 18.92 -10.49
CA SER A 13 -2.06 20.01 -11.12
C SER A 13 -1.41 21.35 -10.78
N ARG A 14 -1.30 22.24 -11.76
CA ARG A 14 -0.56 23.49 -11.66
C ARG A 14 -1.46 24.72 -11.68
N ARG A 15 -0.98 25.79 -11.06
CA ARG A 15 -1.46 27.16 -11.30
C ARG A 15 -0.80 27.73 -12.57
N PRO A 16 -1.29 28.87 -13.10
CA PRO A 16 -0.69 29.51 -14.28
C PRO A 16 0.79 29.86 -14.14
N ASP A 17 1.27 30.08 -12.91
CA ASP A 17 2.68 30.36 -12.60
C ASP A 17 3.57 29.10 -12.54
N GLY A 18 3.01 27.91 -12.77
CA GLY A 18 3.72 26.64 -12.71
C GLY A 18 3.87 26.05 -11.29
N SER A 19 3.44 26.77 -10.25
CA SER A 19 3.41 26.24 -8.89
C SER A 19 2.36 25.13 -8.75
N VAL A 20 2.57 24.21 -7.81
CA VAL A 20 1.59 23.17 -7.51
C VAL A 20 0.32 23.80 -6.94
N ASN A 21 -0.81 23.44 -7.53
CA ASN A 21 -2.12 23.85 -7.08
C ASN A 21 -2.59 22.96 -5.92
N VAL A 22 -3.33 23.54 -4.99
CA VAL A 22 -3.94 22.84 -3.85
C VAL A 22 -5.42 23.12 -3.82
N ARG A 23 -6.18 22.21 -3.20
CA ARG A 23 -7.63 22.38 -2.99
C ARG A 23 -8.01 22.12 -1.54
N ARG A 24 -9.23 22.47 -1.19
CA ARG A 24 -9.83 22.09 0.11
C ARG A 24 -10.25 20.62 0.08
N PHE A 25 -9.94 19.90 1.15
CA PHE A 25 -10.42 18.55 1.40
C PHE A 25 -10.40 18.30 2.92
N GLY A 26 -11.36 17.53 3.45
CA GLY A 26 -11.33 17.09 4.86
C GLY A 26 -11.37 18.20 5.92
N GLY A 27 -12.09 19.30 5.68
CA GLY A 27 -12.34 20.33 6.71
C GLY A 27 -11.18 21.27 7.04
N MET A 28 -10.12 21.31 6.22
CA MET A 28 -8.97 22.20 6.46
C MET A 28 -9.31 23.68 6.16
N LYS A 29 -8.99 24.59 7.10
CA LYS A 29 -9.18 26.04 6.93
C LYS A 29 -8.31 26.66 5.83
N ILE A 30 -7.05 26.23 5.77
CA ILE A 30 -6.07 26.65 4.74
C ILE A 30 -5.88 25.48 3.79
N GLU A 31 -6.11 25.73 2.49
CA GLU A 31 -5.95 24.73 1.44
C GLU A 31 -4.52 24.20 1.37
N ARG A 32 -4.39 22.88 1.38
CA ARG A 32 -3.10 22.19 1.34
C ARG A 32 -3.20 20.77 0.79
N THR A 33 -4.34 20.36 0.25
CA THR A 33 -4.51 19.04 -0.34
C THR A 33 -4.02 19.09 -1.78
N TRP A 34 -2.94 18.38 -2.05
CA TRP A 34 -2.35 18.24 -3.39
C TRP A 34 -3.21 17.31 -4.23
N PHE A 35 -3.31 17.59 -5.52
CA PHE A 35 -4.09 16.78 -6.44
C PHE A 35 -3.47 16.76 -7.84
N ALA A 36 -3.67 15.64 -8.53
CA ALA A 36 -3.44 15.49 -9.96
C ALA A 36 -4.79 15.20 -10.62
N ALA A 37 -5.46 16.28 -11.07
CA ALA A 37 -6.82 16.26 -11.59
C ALA A 37 -7.79 15.45 -10.69
N ASP A 38 -8.48 14.47 -11.26
CA ASP A 38 -9.39 13.54 -10.60
C ASP A 38 -8.75 12.16 -10.30
N LYS A 39 -7.46 11.97 -10.66
CA LYS A 39 -6.75 10.67 -10.65
C LYS A 39 -5.49 10.68 -9.80
N THR A 40 -5.54 11.35 -8.65
CA THR A 40 -4.37 11.56 -7.79
C THR A 40 -3.71 10.25 -7.35
N GLY A 41 -4.50 9.30 -6.80
CA GLY A 41 -3.97 8.01 -6.37
C GLY A 41 -3.40 7.17 -7.51
N PHE A 42 -4.05 7.20 -8.68
CA PHE A 42 -3.57 6.52 -9.90
C PHE A 42 -2.19 7.05 -10.32
N HIS A 43 -2.04 8.38 -10.41
CA HIS A 43 -0.77 8.98 -10.80
C HIS A 43 0.34 8.71 -9.79
N MET A 44 0.07 8.84 -8.49
CA MET A 44 1.05 8.53 -7.45
C MET A 44 1.52 7.07 -7.50
N LEU A 45 0.58 6.13 -7.63
CA LEU A 45 0.89 4.70 -7.71
C LEU A 45 1.75 4.39 -8.93
N HIS A 46 1.38 4.90 -10.11
CA HIS A 46 2.14 4.67 -11.33
C HIS A 46 3.53 5.31 -11.28
N THR A 47 3.67 6.52 -10.74
CA THR A 47 4.98 7.16 -10.56
C THR A 47 5.88 6.29 -9.68
N LEU A 48 5.42 5.88 -8.49
CA LEU A 48 6.22 5.02 -7.61
C LEU A 48 6.55 3.67 -8.25
N PHE A 49 5.60 3.05 -8.95
CA PHE A 49 5.81 1.78 -9.64
C PHE A 49 6.91 1.93 -10.71
N GLN A 50 6.80 2.93 -11.58
CA GLN A 50 7.78 3.20 -12.64
C GLN A 50 9.15 3.56 -12.07
N THR A 51 9.20 4.29 -10.96
CA THR A 51 10.45 4.57 -10.24
C THR A 51 11.06 3.28 -9.69
N SER A 52 10.28 2.33 -9.17
CA SER A 52 10.82 1.07 -8.64
C SER A 52 11.54 0.24 -9.71
N LEU A 53 11.09 0.31 -10.97
CA LEU A 53 11.75 -0.36 -12.11
C LEU A 53 13.16 0.16 -12.41
N GLN A 54 13.51 1.36 -11.93
CA GLN A 54 14.84 1.93 -12.12
C GLN A 54 15.89 1.29 -11.20
N PHE A 55 15.48 0.56 -10.17
CA PHE A 55 16.36 -0.03 -9.16
C PHE A 55 16.44 -1.56 -9.35
N PRO A 56 17.50 -2.08 -10.01
CA PRO A 56 17.63 -3.51 -10.29
C PRO A 56 17.77 -4.38 -9.04
N GLN A 57 18.02 -3.78 -7.87
CA GLN A 57 18.07 -4.47 -6.58
C GLN A 57 16.67 -4.92 -6.12
N ILE A 58 15.59 -4.38 -6.69
CA ILE A 58 14.22 -4.73 -6.34
C ILE A 58 13.77 -5.92 -7.19
N GLN A 59 13.69 -7.09 -6.57
CA GLN A 59 13.07 -8.27 -7.18
C GLN A 59 11.57 -8.27 -6.91
N ARG A 60 10.76 -8.44 -7.96
CA ARG A 60 9.29 -8.43 -7.86
C ARG A 60 8.74 -9.84 -7.99
N PHE A 61 7.77 -10.16 -7.15
CA PHE A 61 7.00 -11.40 -7.17
C PHE A 61 5.53 -11.03 -7.40
N ASP A 62 5.16 -10.88 -8.67
CA ASP A 62 3.78 -10.54 -9.04
C ASP A 62 2.86 -11.75 -8.86
N GLU A 63 1.61 -11.52 -8.51
CA GLU A 63 0.60 -12.59 -8.32
C GLU A 63 1.03 -13.69 -7.34
N HIS A 64 1.62 -13.29 -6.20
CA HIS A 64 1.94 -14.18 -5.09
C HIS A 64 1.05 -13.88 -3.90
N PHE A 65 0.30 -14.89 -3.44
CA PHE A 65 -0.59 -14.78 -2.29
C PHE A 65 0.12 -15.29 -1.04
N VAL A 66 0.32 -14.44 -0.04
CA VAL A 66 0.99 -14.83 1.21
C VAL A 66 0.02 -15.62 2.08
N LEU A 67 0.46 -16.81 2.53
CA LEU A 67 -0.34 -17.70 3.37
C LEU A 67 -0.04 -17.48 4.85
N ASP A 68 1.23 -17.30 5.20
CA ASP A 68 1.65 -17.03 6.57
C ASP A 68 3.05 -16.37 6.62
N ILE A 69 3.34 -15.68 7.72
CA ILE A 69 4.68 -15.24 8.07
C ILE A 69 5.38 -16.30 8.93
N LEU A 70 6.69 -16.36 8.83
CA LEU A 70 7.51 -17.29 9.62
C LEU A 70 8.09 -16.54 10.80
N VAL A 71 7.79 -16.99 12.02
CA VAL A 71 8.28 -16.38 13.27
C VAL A 71 9.02 -17.42 14.10
N ASP A 72 10.18 -17.03 14.62
CA ASP A 72 11.05 -17.84 15.47
C ASP A 72 11.69 -16.94 16.54
N ASP A 73 11.63 -17.33 17.81
CA ASP A 73 12.10 -16.53 18.95
C ASP A 73 11.67 -15.04 18.90
N CYS A 74 10.38 -14.81 18.61
CA CYS A 74 9.78 -13.47 18.43
C CYS A 74 10.41 -12.63 17.29
N HIS A 75 11.17 -13.24 16.38
CA HIS A 75 11.73 -12.60 15.20
C HIS A 75 11.11 -13.17 13.94
N VAL A 76 10.76 -12.29 13.00
CA VAL A 76 10.35 -12.73 11.67
C VAL A 76 11.55 -13.32 10.92
N ARG A 77 11.34 -14.48 10.30
CA ARG A 77 12.34 -15.21 9.49
C ARG A 77 11.98 -15.27 8.01
N GLY A 78 10.81 -14.74 7.64
CA GLY A 78 10.35 -14.68 6.26
C GLY A 78 8.86 -14.92 6.15
N LEU A 79 8.45 -15.48 5.01
CA LEU A 79 7.06 -15.79 4.70
C LEU A 79 6.95 -17.03 3.81
N VAL A 80 5.76 -17.61 3.81
CA VAL A 80 5.33 -18.62 2.84
C VAL A 80 4.24 -18.01 1.97
N ALA A 81 4.43 -18.09 0.65
CA ALA A 81 3.47 -17.62 -0.33
C ALA A 81 3.15 -18.71 -1.33
N MET A 82 2.04 -18.54 -2.04
CA MET A 82 1.63 -19.36 -3.17
C MET A 82 1.72 -18.52 -4.44
N ASN A 83 2.43 -19.02 -5.46
CA ASN A 83 2.33 -18.48 -6.81
C ASN A 83 0.92 -18.75 -7.32
N MET A 84 0.15 -17.71 -7.60
CA MET A 84 -1.26 -17.86 -7.94
C MET A 84 -1.49 -18.47 -9.32
N MET A 85 -0.54 -18.32 -10.24
CA MET A 85 -0.65 -18.87 -11.59
C MET A 85 -0.28 -20.35 -11.64
N GLU A 86 0.79 -20.73 -10.92
CA GLU A 86 1.31 -22.10 -10.91
C GLU A 86 0.72 -22.98 -9.80
N GLY A 87 0.17 -22.37 -8.75
CA GLY A 87 -0.28 -23.07 -7.54
C GLY A 87 0.86 -23.60 -6.65
N THR A 88 2.12 -23.26 -6.97
CA THR A 88 3.30 -23.72 -6.24
C THR A 88 3.52 -22.92 -4.97
N LEU A 89 3.99 -23.59 -3.92
CA LEU A 89 4.38 -22.93 -2.67
C LEU A 89 5.84 -22.46 -2.74
N VAL A 90 6.08 -21.23 -2.32
CA VAL A 90 7.40 -20.64 -2.22
C VAL A 90 7.65 -20.14 -0.80
N GLN A 91 8.87 -20.38 -0.30
CA GLN A 91 9.34 -19.82 0.96
C GLN A 91 10.37 -18.74 0.67
N ILE A 92 10.14 -17.54 1.20
CA ILE A 92 11.08 -16.41 1.08
C ILE A 92 11.62 -16.12 2.48
N ARG A 93 12.93 -16.31 2.68
CA ARG A 93 13.61 -16.02 3.95
C ARG A 93 14.08 -14.57 3.98
N ALA A 94 13.75 -13.88 5.07
CA ALA A 94 14.19 -12.51 5.30
C ALA A 94 14.23 -12.23 6.80
N ASN A 95 15.23 -11.47 7.24
CA ASN A 95 15.34 -11.01 8.64
C ASN A 95 14.45 -9.78 8.93
N ALA A 96 13.82 -9.22 7.91
CA ALA A 96 12.91 -8.08 8.01
C ALA A 96 11.77 -8.26 7.00
N VAL A 97 10.54 -8.07 7.47
CA VAL A 97 9.31 -8.15 6.66
C VAL A 97 8.47 -6.92 6.96
N VAL A 98 8.03 -6.22 5.91
CA VAL A 98 7.14 -5.06 6.00
C VAL A 98 5.80 -5.44 5.38
N MET A 99 4.69 -5.17 6.09
CA MET A 99 3.34 -5.47 5.59
C MET A 99 2.62 -4.20 5.15
N ALA A 100 2.16 -4.18 3.90
CA ALA A 100 1.43 -3.09 3.27
C ALA A 100 0.24 -3.64 2.46
N THR A 101 -0.61 -4.46 3.11
CA THR A 101 -1.61 -5.33 2.46
C THR A 101 -2.99 -4.69 2.27
N GLY A 102 -3.12 -3.38 2.45
CA GLY A 102 -4.42 -2.69 2.46
C GLY A 102 -5.19 -2.86 3.78
N GLY A 103 -6.43 -2.34 3.81
CA GLY A 103 -7.34 -2.43 4.96
C GLY A 103 -8.30 -3.63 4.90
N ALA A 104 -9.33 -3.61 5.75
CA ALA A 104 -10.34 -4.68 5.87
C ALA A 104 -11.76 -4.23 5.48
N GLY A 105 -11.91 -3.28 4.55
CA GLY A 105 -13.23 -2.72 4.20
C GLY A 105 -14.21 -3.75 3.61
N ARG A 106 -13.71 -4.84 3.04
CA ARG A 106 -14.53 -5.93 2.47
C ARG A 106 -15.29 -6.76 3.50
N VAL A 107 -15.08 -6.56 4.81
CA VAL A 107 -15.93 -7.17 5.85
C VAL A 107 -17.37 -6.64 5.83
N TYR A 108 -17.60 -5.44 5.27
CA TYR A 108 -18.92 -4.85 5.10
C TYR A 108 -19.52 -5.19 3.74
N ARG A 109 -20.83 -5.47 3.69
CA ARG A 109 -21.53 -5.82 2.43
C ARG A 109 -21.52 -4.69 1.39
N TYR A 110 -21.74 -3.45 1.83
CA TYR A 110 -21.76 -2.26 0.98
C TYR A 110 -20.52 -1.43 1.29
N ASN A 111 -19.61 -1.33 0.32
CA ASN A 111 -18.34 -0.62 0.48
C ASN A 111 -17.81 -0.15 -0.90
N THR A 112 -16.80 0.70 -0.88
CA THR A 112 -16.12 1.23 -2.08
C THR A 112 -14.88 0.42 -2.49
N ASN A 113 -14.55 -0.64 -1.77
CA ASN A 113 -13.28 -1.33 -1.87
C ASN A 113 -13.29 -2.39 -2.97
N GLY A 114 -12.14 -2.55 -3.64
CA GLY A 114 -11.88 -3.68 -4.52
C GLY A 114 -11.80 -5.01 -3.75
N GLY A 115 -11.97 -6.14 -4.45
CA GLY A 115 -11.96 -7.48 -3.85
C GLY A 115 -10.62 -7.90 -3.22
N ILE A 116 -9.57 -7.10 -3.38
CA ILE A 116 -8.22 -7.34 -2.86
C ILE A 116 -7.96 -6.68 -1.49
N VAL A 117 -8.91 -5.91 -0.95
CA VAL A 117 -8.75 -5.14 0.31
C VAL A 117 -9.55 -5.79 1.44
N THR A 118 -9.09 -6.98 1.84
CA THR A 118 -9.80 -7.96 2.69
C THR A 118 -9.31 -8.05 4.12
N GLY A 119 -8.15 -7.49 4.43
CA GLY A 119 -7.55 -7.55 5.77
C GLY A 119 -6.73 -8.82 6.04
N ASP A 120 -6.38 -9.59 5.01
CA ASP A 120 -5.67 -10.87 5.18
C ASP A 120 -4.32 -10.69 5.90
N GLY A 121 -3.53 -9.68 5.48
CA GLY A 121 -2.22 -9.41 6.11
C GLY A 121 -2.32 -8.93 7.55
N MET A 122 -3.32 -8.13 7.93
CA MET A 122 -3.50 -7.75 9.33
C MET A 122 -3.94 -8.94 10.18
N GLY A 123 -4.79 -9.83 9.64
CA GLY A 123 -5.21 -11.06 10.30
C GLY A 123 -4.02 -12.00 10.55
N MET A 124 -3.08 -12.06 9.61
CA MET A 124 -1.82 -12.80 9.74
C MET A 124 -0.95 -12.19 10.85
N ALA A 125 -0.73 -10.87 10.86
CA ALA A 125 0.02 -10.21 11.94
C ALA A 125 -0.59 -10.48 13.32
N LEU A 126 -1.91 -10.35 13.43
CA LEU A 126 -2.65 -10.59 14.67
C LEU A 126 -2.48 -12.04 15.15
N SER A 127 -2.49 -13.00 14.22
CA SER A 127 -2.29 -14.43 14.53
C SER A 127 -0.90 -14.72 15.10
N HIS A 128 0.09 -13.90 14.77
CA HIS A 128 1.45 -13.95 15.34
C HIS A 128 1.65 -13.02 16.56
N GLY A 129 0.55 -12.58 17.17
CA GLY A 129 0.57 -11.82 18.42
C GLY A 129 0.91 -10.33 18.27
N VAL A 130 0.93 -9.79 17.05
CA VAL A 130 1.11 -8.34 16.82
C VAL A 130 -0.21 -7.63 17.16
N PRO A 131 -0.23 -6.72 18.16
CA PRO A 131 -1.45 -6.00 18.49
C PRO A 131 -1.88 -5.08 17.34
N LEU A 132 -3.14 -5.20 16.93
CA LEU A 132 -3.79 -4.23 16.06
C LEU A 132 -4.44 -3.15 16.93
N ARG A 133 -4.21 -1.88 16.60
CA ARG A 133 -4.68 -0.74 17.39
C ARG A 133 -5.79 0.00 16.64
N ASP A 134 -6.74 0.56 17.38
CA ASP A 134 -7.76 1.49 16.89
C ASP A 134 -8.69 0.89 15.80
N MET A 135 -8.91 -0.43 15.84
CA MET A 135 -9.69 -1.19 14.85
C MET A 135 -11.19 -0.84 14.84
N GLU A 136 -11.68 -0.22 15.90
CA GLU A 136 -13.07 0.26 16.04
C GLU A 136 -13.36 1.52 15.20
N PHE A 137 -12.34 2.26 14.79
CA PHE A 137 -12.51 3.51 14.05
C PHE A 137 -12.67 3.27 12.54
N VAL A 138 -13.93 3.10 12.11
CA VAL A 138 -14.29 2.89 10.70
C VAL A 138 -14.88 4.17 10.10
N GLN A 139 -14.33 4.64 8.98
CA GLN A 139 -14.84 5.79 8.22
C GLN A 139 -15.94 5.35 7.24
N TYR A 140 -17.03 6.12 7.20
CA TYR A 140 -18.15 5.97 6.27
C TYR A 140 -18.18 7.11 5.24
#